data_AF-A0A655AE96-F1
#
_entry.id   AF-A0A655AE96-F1
#
_cell.length_a   1.000
_cell.length_b   1.000
_cell.length_c   1.000
_cell.angle_alpha   90.00
_cell.angle_beta   90.00
_cell.angle_gamma   90.00
#
_symmetry.space_group_name_H-M   'P 1'
#
loop_
_entity.id
_entity.type
_entity.pdbx_description
1 polymer ?
#
loop_
_entity_poly.entity_id
_entity_poly.type
_entity_poly.pdbx_seq_one_letter_code
_entity_poly.pdbx_strand_id
1 'polypeptide(L)'
;MAYTNAAAGSVADLLSQARAPLAKVVRETDRVAGIAAADHDYLDNLLNTLPDKYQALVRQGMYGDFFAFYLCDVVLKVNGKGGQPVYIKLAGQDSGRCAPK
;
A
#
# COMPACT_ATOMS: atom_id res chain seq x y z
N MET A 1 -47.96 33.57 -7.32
CA MET A 1 -47.52 33.72 -5.91
C MET A 1 -47.43 32.38 -5.16
N ALA A 2 -48.39 31.44 -5.32
CA ALA A 2 -48.29 30.12 -4.68
C ALA A 2 -47.13 29.25 -5.20
N TYR A 3 -46.91 29.20 -6.51
CA TYR A 3 -45.84 28.39 -7.13
C TYR A 3 -44.42 28.85 -6.77
N THR A 4 -44.21 30.16 -6.63
CA THR A 4 -42.93 30.74 -6.19
C THR A 4 -42.61 30.40 -4.73
N ASN A 5 -43.63 30.34 -3.86
CA ASN A 5 -43.45 29.94 -2.46
C ASN A 5 -43.15 28.45 -2.32
N ALA A 6 -43.81 27.60 -3.12
CA ALA A 6 -43.54 26.17 -3.15
C ALA A 6 -42.11 25.86 -3.63
N ALA A 7 -41.65 26.55 -4.68
CA ALA A 7 -40.28 26.43 -5.16
C ALA A 7 -39.26 26.87 -4.10
N ALA A 8 -39.48 28.02 -3.45
CA ALA A 8 -38.62 28.48 -2.36
C ALA A 8 -38.57 27.50 -1.18
N GLY A 9 -39.70 26.88 -0.82
CA GLY A 9 -39.76 25.82 0.19
C GLY A 9 -38.92 24.60 -0.16
N SER A 10 -39.00 24.12 -1.40
CA SER A 10 -38.22 22.95 -1.85
C SER A 10 -36.69 23.18 -1.80
N VAL A 11 -36.24 24.40 -2.12
CA VAL A 11 -34.81 24.76 -2.05
C VAL A 11 -34.36 24.88 -0.59
N ALA A 12 -35.20 25.44 0.28
CA ALA A 12 -34.92 25.53 1.71
C ALA A 12 -34.82 24.14 2.35
N ASP A 13 -35.71 23.23 1.98
CA ASP A 13 -35.69 21.84 2.46
C ASP A 13 -34.44 21.10 1.97
N LEU A 14 -34.05 21.27 0.71
CA LEU A 14 -32.81 20.70 0.18
C LEU A 14 -31.59 21.23 0.95
N LEU A 15 -31.53 22.54 1.21
CA LEU A 15 -30.42 23.14 1.96
C LEU A 15 -30.39 22.66 3.42
N SER A 16 -31.56 22.49 4.04
CA SER A 16 -31.71 21.93 5.39
C SER A 16 -31.17 20.51 5.46
N GLN A 17 -31.51 19.67 4.47
CA GLN A 17 -31.04 18.29 4.37
C GLN A 17 -29.54 18.20 4.06
N ALA A 18 -29.01 19.09 3.21
CA ALA A 18 -27.61 19.04 2.76
C ALA A 18 -26.61 19.61 3.77
N ARG A 19 -27.03 20.53 4.66
CA ARG A 19 -26.11 21.25 5.55
C ARG A 19 -25.33 20.33 6.49
N ALA A 20 -26.02 19.41 7.17
CA ALA A 20 -25.40 18.46 8.10
C ALA A 20 -24.40 17.49 7.43
N PRO A 21 -24.75 16.78 6.34
CA PRO A 21 -23.80 15.90 5.66
C PRO A 21 -22.61 16.65 5.08
N LEU A 22 -22.79 17.86 4.54
CA LEU A 22 -21.66 18.68 4.05
C LEU A 22 -20.72 19.07 5.19
N ALA A 23 -21.25 19.53 6.33
CA ALA A 23 -20.43 19.85 7.49
C ALA A 23 -19.63 18.64 8.00
N LYS A 24 -20.23 17.44 7.95
CA LYS A 24 -19.53 16.19 8.27
C LYS A 24 -18.41 15.90 7.27
N VAL A 25 -18.67 15.99 5.97
CA VAL A 25 -17.65 15.76 4.93
C VAL A 25 -16.48 16.71 5.10
N VAL A 26 -16.72 17.99 5.37
CA VAL A 26 -15.64 18.97 5.60
C VAL A 26 -14.78 18.55 6.80
N ARG A 27 -15.41 18.19 7.94
CA ARG A 27 -14.67 17.76 9.14
C ARG A 27 -13.88 16.48 8.93
N GLU A 28 -14.46 15.48 8.26
CA GLU A 28 -13.75 14.22 8.00
C GLU A 28 -12.64 14.41 6.97
N THR A 29 -12.82 15.27 5.98
CA THR A 29 -11.79 15.62 5.00
C THR A 29 -10.62 16.31 5.69
N ASP A 30 -10.90 17.28 6.56
CA ASP A 30 -9.88 17.96 7.37
C ASP A 30 -9.11 16.97 8.24
N ARG A 31 -9.80 16.02 8.88
CA ARG A 31 -9.16 14.95 9.67
C ARG A 31 -8.23 14.08 8.83
N VAL A 32 -8.68 13.62 7.65
CA VAL A 32 -7.87 12.77 6.76
C VAL A 32 -6.66 13.55 6.22
N ALA A 33 -6.89 14.79 5.77
CA ALA A 33 -5.83 15.66 5.27
C ALA A 33 -4.78 15.96 6.36
N GLY A 34 -5.21 16.20 7.60
CA GLY A 34 -4.32 16.42 8.74
C GLY A 34 -3.45 15.21 9.04
N ILE A 35 -4.00 13.99 9.01
CA ILE A 35 -3.23 12.75 9.19
C ILE A 35 -2.23 12.57 8.05
N ALA A 36 -2.68 12.74 6.80
CA ALA A 36 -1.81 12.61 5.63
C ALA A 36 -0.66 13.62 5.63
N ALA A 37 -0.93 14.87 6.02
CA ALA A 37 0.09 15.91 6.13
C ALA A 37 1.08 15.64 7.28
N ALA A 38 0.61 15.11 8.40
CA ALA A 38 1.46 14.76 9.53
C ALA A 38 2.48 13.67 9.16
N ASP A 39 2.07 12.69 8.34
CA ASP A 39 2.92 11.58 7.87
C ASP A 39 3.37 11.73 6.41
N HIS A 40 3.52 12.97 5.92
CA HIS A 40 3.80 13.24 4.50
C HIS A 40 5.09 12.56 3.98
N ASP A 41 6.18 12.55 4.74
CA ASP A 41 7.43 11.88 4.34
C ASP A 41 7.24 10.38 4.08
N TYR A 42 6.44 9.72 4.93
CA TYR A 42 6.10 8.31 4.75
C TYR A 42 5.22 8.10 3.52
N LEU A 43 4.20 8.93 3.34
CA LEU A 43 3.30 8.89 2.18
C LEU A 43 4.06 9.11 0.88
N ASP A 44 4.94 10.11 0.82
CA ASP A 44 5.77 10.41 -0.35
C ASP A 44 6.70 9.24 -0.68
N ASN A 45 7.40 8.70 0.31
CA ASN A 45 8.26 7.54 0.09
C ASN A 45 7.46 6.31 -0.35
N LEU A 46 6.28 6.08 0.24
CA LEU A 46 5.40 4.98 -0.15
C LEU A 46 4.94 5.15 -1.60
N LEU A 47 4.39 6.30 -1.97
CA LEU A 47 3.89 6.57 -3.33
C LEU A 47 4.99 6.50 -4.38
N ASN A 48 6.21 6.94 -4.05
CA ASN A 48 7.36 6.88 -4.95
C ASN A 48 7.89 5.45 -5.15
N THR A 49 7.78 4.57 -4.15
CA THR A 49 8.40 3.24 -4.19
C THR A 49 7.42 2.11 -4.48
N LEU A 50 6.13 2.28 -4.17
CA LEU A 50 5.11 1.23 -4.28
C LEU A 50 4.96 0.66 -5.70
N PRO A 51 4.93 1.47 -6.79
CA PRO A 51 4.78 0.94 -8.14
C PRO A 51 5.88 -0.05 -8.52
N ASP A 52 7.14 0.27 -8.22
CA ASP A 52 8.29 -0.59 -8.54
C ASP A 52 8.23 -1.93 -7.78
N LYS A 53 7.83 -1.88 -6.50
CA LYS A 53 7.64 -3.08 -5.67
C LYS A 53 6.52 -3.96 -6.23
N TYR A 54 5.40 -3.36 -6.63
CA TYR A 54 4.27 -4.11 -7.18
C TYR A 54 4.61 -4.71 -8.55
N GLN A 55 5.32 -4.00 -9.41
CA GLN A 55 5.79 -4.54 -10.68
C GLN A 55 6.75 -5.72 -10.47
N ALA A 56 7.67 -5.63 -9.50
CA ALA A 56 8.55 -6.73 -9.16
C ALA A 56 7.75 -7.95 -8.68
N LEU A 57 6.76 -7.75 -7.81
CA LEU A 57 5.89 -8.82 -7.30
C LEU A 57 5.06 -9.47 -8.42
N VAL A 58 4.42 -8.69 -9.29
CA VAL A 58 3.59 -9.19 -10.39
C VAL A 58 4.40 -10.03 -11.38
N ARG A 59 5.64 -9.62 -11.71
CA ARG A 59 6.53 -10.41 -12.57
C ARG A 59 6.86 -11.78 -11.98
N GLN A 60 6.96 -11.85 -10.66
CA GLN A 60 7.27 -13.08 -9.94
C GLN A 60 6.03 -13.97 -9.78
N GLY A 61 4.88 -13.36 -9.47
CA GLY A 61 3.60 -14.04 -9.21
C GLY A 61 2.77 -14.34 -10.46
N MET A 62 3.37 -14.40 -11.65
CA MET A 62 2.63 -14.67 -12.91
C MET A 62 1.79 -15.96 -12.86
N TYR A 63 2.21 -16.94 -12.05
CA TYR A 63 1.52 -18.23 -11.94
C TYR A 63 0.43 -18.25 -10.86
N GLY A 64 0.32 -17.20 -10.03
CA GLY A 64 -0.76 -17.00 -9.06
C GLY A 64 -0.62 -17.80 -7.76
N ASP A 65 -0.31 -19.09 -7.84
CA ASP A 65 -0.20 -20.01 -6.69
C ASP A 65 1.25 -20.33 -6.29
N PHE A 66 2.20 -20.12 -7.19
CA PHE A 66 3.62 -20.27 -6.89
C PHE A 66 4.47 -19.21 -7.60
N PHE A 67 5.69 -19.08 -7.10
CA PHE A 67 6.72 -18.29 -7.73
C PHE A 67 7.66 -19.19 -8.53
N ALA A 68 7.89 -18.87 -9.80
CA ALA A 68 8.76 -19.65 -10.68
C ALA A 68 10.26 -19.30 -10.53
N PHE A 69 10.77 -19.31 -9.29
CA PHE A 69 12.20 -19.12 -9.03
C PHE A 69 12.91 -20.47 -8.96
N TYR A 70 14.11 -20.55 -9.51
CA TYR A 70 15.04 -21.65 -9.22
C TYR A 70 16.08 -21.17 -8.21
N LEU A 71 16.17 -21.83 -7.05
CA LEU A 71 17.11 -21.48 -6.00
C LEU A 71 18.38 -22.33 -6.14
N CYS A 72 19.50 -21.69 -6.47
CA CYS A 72 20.80 -22.36 -6.53
C CYS A 72 21.35 -22.66 -5.14
N ASP A 73 21.17 -21.73 -4.20
CA ASP A 73 21.60 -21.85 -2.82
C ASP A 73 20.55 -21.23 -1.90
N VAL A 74 20.36 -21.85 -0.74
CA VAL A 74 19.58 -21.30 0.37
C VAL A 74 20.49 -21.20 1.57
N VAL A 75 20.70 -19.97 2.06
CA VAL A 75 21.61 -19.69 3.17
C VAL A 75 20.85 -18.95 4.27
N LEU A 76 20.98 -19.43 5.50
CA LEU A 76 20.43 -18.80 6.69
C LEU A 76 21.52 -17.96 7.36
N LYS A 77 21.27 -16.66 7.52
CA LYS A 77 22.11 -15.77 8.31
C LYS A 77 21.60 -15.72 9.75
N VAL A 78 22.44 -16.09 10.70
CA VAL A 78 22.13 -16.04 12.14
C VAL A 78 23.18 -15.22 12.88
N ASN A 79 22.84 -14.74 14.07
CA ASN A 79 23.81 -14.11 14.96
C ASN A 79 24.52 -15.19 15.77
N GLY A 80 25.81 -15.36 15.53
CA GLY A 80 26.67 -16.25 16.29
C GLY A 80 27.08 -15.66 17.64
N LYS A 81 27.99 -16.37 18.31
CA LYS A 81 28.56 -15.93 19.59
C LYS A 81 29.22 -14.55 19.45
N GLY A 82 28.85 -13.61 20.31
CA GLY A 82 29.36 -12.23 20.26
C GLY A 82 28.70 -11.33 19.21
N GLY A 83 27.56 -11.72 18.63
CA GLY A 83 26.81 -10.89 17.68
C GLY A 83 27.36 -10.90 16.24
N GLN A 84 28.40 -11.69 15.98
CA GLN A 84 29.00 -11.83 14.66
C GLN A 84 28.05 -12.60 13.72
N PRO A 85 27.88 -12.17 12.47
CA PRO A 85 27.02 -12.89 11.52
C PRO A 85 27.64 -14.24 11.13
N VAL A 86 26.86 -15.30 11.26
CA VAL A 86 27.20 -16.67 10.82
C VAL A 86 26.24 -17.06 9.70
N TYR A 87 26.76 -17.66 8.63
CA TYR A 87 25.98 -18.10 7.47
C TYR A 87 25.95 -19.62 7.42
N ILE A 88 24.75 -20.21 7.46
CA ILE A 88 24.52 -21.65 7.45
C ILE A 88 23.89 -22.01 6.10
N LYS A 89 24.58 -22.82 5.29
CA LYS A 89 24.03 -23.31 4.02
C LYS A 89 22.99 -24.40 4.32
N LEU A 90 21.74 -24.18 3.91
CA LEU A 90 20.62 -25.09 4.11
C LEU A 90 20.44 -26.05 2.93
N ALA A 91 20.57 -25.53 1.71
CA ALA A 91 20.47 -26.30 0.47
C ALA A 91 21.35 -25.67 -0.61
N GLY A 92 21.82 -26.47 -1.56
CA GLY A 92 22.56 -25.97 -2.71
C GLY A 92 22.68 -27.00 -3.83
N GLN A 93 22.84 -26.51 -5.06
CA GLN A 93 23.13 -27.33 -6.24
C GLN A 93 24.43 -26.84 -6.91
N ASP A 94 25.41 -27.73 -7.04
CA ASP A 94 26.72 -27.42 -7.64
C ASP A 94 26.83 -27.86 -9.12
N SER A 95 25.74 -28.33 -9.73
CA SER A 95 25.69 -28.85 -11.10
C SER A 95 24.50 -28.29 -11.88
N GLY A 96 24.40 -28.60 -13.18
CA GLY A 96 23.26 -28.19 -14.01
C GLY A 96 23.13 -26.67 -14.15
N ARG A 97 21.97 -26.10 -13.78
CA ARG A 97 21.68 -24.66 -13.89
C ARG A 97 22.59 -23.78 -13.03
N CYS A 98 23.15 -24.34 -11.97
CA CYS A 98 23.95 -23.63 -10.98
C CYS A 98 25.44 -23.96 -11.06
N ALA A 99 25.86 -24.70 -12.10
CA ALA A 99 27.27 -25.00 -12.32
C ALA A 99 28.09 -23.71 -12.51
N PRO A 100 29.31 -23.61 -11.94
CA PRO A 100 30.19 -22.47 -12.13
C PRO A 100 30.50 -22.24 -13.61
N LYS A 101 30.61 -20.97 -14.02
CA LYS A 101 31.11 -20.58 -15.36
C LYS A 101 32.58 -20.22 -15.31
#